data_AF-A0A2K1IAW3-F1
#
_entry.id   AF-A0A2K1IAW3-F1
#
_cell.length_a   1.000
_cell.length_b   1.000
_cell.length_c   1.000
_cell.angle_alpha   90.00
_cell.angle_beta   90.00
_cell.angle_gamma   90.00
#
_symmetry.space_group_name_H-M   'P 1'
#
loop_
_entity.id
_entity.type
_entity.pdbx_description
1 polymer ?
#
loop_
_entity_poly.entity_id
_entity_poly.type
_entity_poly.pdbx_seq_one_letter_code
_entity_poly.pdbx_strand_id
1 'polypeptide(L)'
;MVVYAHAYYKNLNTKDTAVENNSKAKSICLSSVSKLIAVKELPRDKELGLDMISTEFLQDCWEEIGSDIVEFAEEVLSQGKLPIKLNTSNIALIPKTRDLSIITNYRPIFLLNIVYKFIA
;
A
#
# COMPACT_ATOMS: atom_id res chain seq x y z
N MET A 1 -13.76 -1.20 11.27
CA MET A 1 -12.63 -0.83 10.39
C MET A 1 -11.29 -0.91 11.11
N VAL A 2 -11.07 -0.25 12.26
CA VAL A 2 -9.80 -0.35 13.03
C VAL A 2 -9.41 -1.78 13.42
N VAL A 3 -10.33 -2.55 14.02
CA VAL A 3 -10.10 -3.96 14.38
C VAL A 3 -9.72 -4.81 13.17
N TYR A 4 -10.32 -4.51 12.01
CA TYR A 4 -9.97 -5.17 10.75
C TYR A 4 -8.56 -4.80 10.30
N ALA A 5 -8.17 -3.52 10.33
CA ALA A 5 -6.83 -3.07 9.93
C ALA A 5 -5.73 -3.71 10.79
N HIS A 6 -5.91 -3.74 12.11
CA HIS A 6 -5.00 -4.45 13.02
C HIS A 6 -4.89 -5.94 12.67
N ALA A 7 -6.03 -6.62 12.52
CA ALA A 7 -6.03 -8.03 12.17
C ALA A 7 -5.41 -8.26 10.78
N TYR A 8 -5.66 -7.38 9.82
CA TYR A 8 -5.15 -7.49 8.47
C TYR A 8 -3.62 -7.44 8.46
N TYR A 9 -3.02 -6.39 9.03
CA TYR A 9 -1.56 -6.23 9.04
C TYR A 9 -0.86 -7.27 9.91
N LYS A 10 -1.44 -7.66 11.05
CA LYS A 10 -0.87 -8.73 11.91
C LYS A 10 -0.94 -10.12 11.27
N ASN A 11 -1.87 -10.35 10.35
CA ASN A 11 -2.02 -11.63 9.64
C ASN A 11 -1.31 -11.64 8.27
N LEU A 12 -0.61 -10.57 7.88
CA LEU A 12 0.25 -10.58 6.70
C LEU A 12 1.54 -11.32 7.04
N ASN A 13 1.68 -12.54 6.51
CA ASN A 13 2.87 -13.34 6.71
C ASN A 13 3.94 -13.01 5.65
N THR A 14 5.07 -12.45 6.09
CA THR A 14 6.28 -12.22 5.28
C THR A 14 6.99 -13.52 4.88
N LYS A 15 6.64 -14.67 5.49
CA LYS A 15 7.21 -15.98 5.15
C LYS A 15 6.59 -16.60 3.89
N ASP A 16 5.40 -16.16 3.50
CA ASP A 16 4.74 -16.54 2.24
C ASP A 16 5.22 -15.62 1.10
N THR A 17 6.52 -15.64 0.80
CA THR A 17 7.14 -14.74 -0.20
C THR A 17 7.65 -15.50 -1.42
N ALA A 18 7.33 -15.00 -2.62
CA ALA A 18 7.95 -15.43 -3.88
C ALA A 18 8.67 -14.31 -4.64
N VAL A 19 8.70 -13.05 -4.15
CA VAL A 19 9.33 -11.94 -4.87
C VAL A 19 10.34 -11.21 -3.98
N GLU A 20 11.63 -11.47 -4.23
CA GLU A 20 12.72 -10.63 -3.76
C GLU A 20 12.71 -9.32 -4.55
N ASN A 21 12.51 -8.18 -3.88
CA ASN A 21 12.66 -6.88 -4.52
C ASN A 21 14.16 -6.52 -4.51
N ASN A 22 14.84 -6.71 -5.63
CA ASN A 22 16.25 -6.31 -5.81
C ASN A 22 16.42 -4.79 -6.01
N SER A 23 15.64 -3.99 -5.27
CA SER A 23 15.81 -2.54 -5.20
C SER A 23 16.69 -2.23 -4.01
N LYS A 24 17.92 -1.77 -4.28
CA LYS A 24 18.88 -1.15 -3.37
C LYS A 24 18.13 -0.42 -2.25
N ALA A 25 17.96 -1.08 -1.09
CA ALA A 25 17.17 -0.56 0.01
C ALA A 25 17.82 0.74 0.46
N LYS A 26 17.23 1.86 0.06
CA LYS A 26 17.62 3.17 0.56
C LYS A 26 17.27 3.08 2.04
N SER A 27 18.28 3.10 2.91
CA SER A 27 18.07 3.22 4.35
C SER A 27 17.32 4.52 4.58
N ILE A 28 15.98 4.43 4.60
CA ILE A 28 15.13 5.55 4.98
C ILE A 28 15.18 5.55 6.49
N CYS A 29 15.84 6.57 7.04
CA CYS A 29 15.74 6.89 8.46
C CYS A 29 14.28 7.30 8.72
N LEU A 30 13.51 6.28 9.07
CA LEU A 30 12.08 6.27 9.26
C LEU A 30 11.77 6.86 10.64
N SER A 31 12.06 8.14 10.87
CA SER A 31 11.59 8.79 12.11
C SER A 31 10.07 8.94 12.05
N SER A 32 9.38 8.68 13.17
CA SER A 32 7.91 8.69 13.27
C SER A 32 7.28 10.01 12.77
N VAL A 33 8.03 11.12 12.88
CA VAL A 33 7.61 12.47 12.47
C VAL A 33 7.49 12.60 10.95
N SER A 34 8.48 12.12 10.19
CA SER A 34 8.46 12.21 8.72
C SER A 34 7.32 11.38 8.11
N LYS A 35 6.97 10.27 8.75
CA LYS A 35 5.89 9.37 8.34
C LYS A 35 4.50 9.98 8.55
N LEU A 36 4.29 10.64 9.69
CA LEU A 36 3.02 11.31 10.02
C LEU A 36 2.74 12.48 9.07
N ILE A 37 3.78 13.23 8.69
CA ILE A 37 3.68 14.29 7.68
C ILE A 37 3.30 13.67 6.33
N ALA A 38 3.96 12.59 5.91
CA ALA A 38 3.65 11.93 4.64
C ALA A 38 2.19 11.44 4.56
N VAL A 39 1.64 10.90 5.65
CA VAL A 39 0.25 10.42 5.71
C VAL A 39 -0.77 11.56 5.60
N LYS A 40 -0.51 12.69 6.26
CA LYS A 40 -1.40 13.86 6.22
C LYS A 40 -1.45 14.54 4.86
N GLU A 41 -0.37 14.46 4.09
CA GLU A 41 -0.27 14.99 2.74
C GLU A 41 -0.85 14.05 1.67
N LEU A 42 -1.29 12.84 2.04
CA LEU A 42 -1.93 11.94 1.08
C LEU A 42 -3.24 12.55 0.57
N PRO A 43 -3.47 12.56 -0.76
CA PRO A 43 -4.70 13.07 -1.31
C PRO A 43 -5.88 12.21 -0.85
N ARG A 44 -6.95 12.88 -0.42
CA ARG A 44 -8.23 12.25 -0.12
C ARG A 44 -8.98 11.85 -1.39
N ASP A 45 -10.00 11.02 -1.24
CA ASP A 45 -10.87 10.46 -2.27
C ASP A 45 -10.11 9.64 -3.32
N LYS A 46 -9.13 8.86 -2.85
CA LYS A 46 -8.41 7.90 -3.68
C LYS A 46 -9.08 6.54 -3.67
N GLU A 47 -8.99 5.87 -4.80
CA GLU A 47 -9.46 4.51 -4.97
C GLU A 47 -8.74 3.56 -4.00
N LEU A 48 -9.54 2.65 -3.43
CA LEU A 48 -9.09 1.68 -2.44
C LEU A 48 -8.27 0.56 -3.08
N GLY A 49 -7.26 0.09 -2.36
CA GLY A 49 -6.61 -1.19 -2.66
C GLY A 49 -7.52 -2.37 -2.31
N LEU A 50 -7.00 -3.58 -2.49
CA LEU A 50 -7.66 -4.80 -2.03
C LEU A 50 -7.71 -4.90 -0.50
N ASP A 51 -6.86 -4.13 0.19
CA ASP A 51 -6.89 -3.94 1.63
C ASP A 51 -8.17 -3.24 2.14
N MET A 52 -8.93 -2.58 1.26
CA MET A 52 -10.11 -1.76 1.61
C MET A 52 -9.81 -0.64 2.60
N ILE A 53 -8.54 -0.22 2.68
CA ILE A 53 -8.08 0.85 3.58
C ILE A 53 -7.97 2.14 2.78
N SER A 54 -8.76 3.13 3.19
CA SER A 54 -8.80 4.44 2.54
C SER A 54 -7.75 5.39 3.11
N THR A 55 -7.40 6.41 2.34
CA THR A 55 -6.52 7.49 2.77
C THR A 55 -7.11 8.28 3.94
N GLU A 56 -8.42 8.50 3.93
CA GLU A 56 -9.16 9.21 4.97
C GLU A 56 -9.13 8.40 6.26
N PHE A 57 -9.45 7.10 6.16
CA PHE A 57 -9.38 6.20 7.31
C PHE A 57 -7.96 6.14 7.89
N LEU A 58 -6.93 6.12 7.05
CA LEU A 58 -5.55 6.16 7.52
C LEU A 58 -5.21 7.47 8.22
N GLN A 59 -5.66 8.62 7.69
CA GLN A 59 -5.45 9.93 8.29
C GLN A 59 -6.18 10.07 9.62
N ASP A 60 -7.44 9.64 9.68
CA ASP A 60 -8.32 9.78 10.84
C ASP A 60 -7.93 8.80 11.97
N CYS A 61 -7.50 7.59 11.62
CA CYS A 61 -7.15 6.55 12.59
C CYS A 61 -5.62 6.36 12.75
N TRP A 62 -4.78 7.28 12.29
CA TRP A 62 -3.31 7.16 12.33
C TRP A 62 -2.77 6.86 13.73
N GLU A 63 -3.32 7.51 14.75
CA GLU A 63 -2.91 7.31 16.16
C GLU A 63 -3.18 5.88 16.65
N GLU A 64 -4.17 5.19 16.06
CA GLU A 64 -4.55 3.82 16.44
C GLU A 64 -3.80 2.76 15.62
N ILE A 65 -3.71 2.94 14.30
CA ILE A 65 -3.18 1.90 13.38
C ILE A 65 -1.78 2.18 12.84
N GLY A 66 -1.26 3.40 13.04
CA GLY A 66 -0.01 3.85 12.45
C GLY A 66 1.19 3.04 12.91
N SER A 67 1.21 2.60 14.18
CA SER A 67 2.28 1.74 14.72
C SER A 67 2.39 0.42 13.97
N ASP A 68 1.25 -0.25 13.72
CA ASP A 68 1.22 -1.55 13.04
C ASP A 68 1.71 -1.44 11.60
N ILE A 69 1.33 -0.37 10.89
CA ILE A 69 1.76 -0.11 9.51
C ILE A 69 3.25 0.17 9.45
N VAL A 70 3.75 0.94 10.42
CA VAL A 70 5.17 1.29 10.53
C VAL A 70 6.03 0.08 10.83
N GLU A 71 5.64 -0.72 11.82
CA GLU A 71 6.34 -1.95 12.21
C GLU A 71 6.40 -2.91 11.03
N PHE A 72 5.28 -3.10 10.33
CA PHE A 72 5.22 -3.95 9.15
C PHE A 72 6.10 -3.43 8.00
N ALA A 73 6.11 -2.11 7.74
CA ALA A 73 6.96 -1.53 6.71
C ALA A 73 8.45 -1.71 7.02
N GLU A 74 8.84 -1.59 8.29
CA GLU A 74 10.21 -1.84 8.75
C GLU A 74 10.59 -3.32 8.62
N GLU A 75 9.67 -4.24 8.91
CA GLU A 75 9.88 -5.66 8.67
C GLU A 75 10.13 -5.96 7.18
N VAL A 76 9.29 -5.44 6.29
CA VAL A 76 9.43 -5.62 4.84
C VAL A 76 10.75 -5.05 4.33
N LEU A 77 11.15 -3.87 4.80
CA LEU A 77 12.41 -3.22 4.40
C LEU A 77 13.63 -3.97 4.93
N SER A 78 13.58 -4.48 6.16
CA SER A 78 14.68 -5.24 6.76
C SER A 78 14.87 -6.61 6.11
N GLN A 79 13.79 -7.28 5.73
CA GLN A 79 13.83 -8.59 5.08
C GLN A 79 14.00 -8.50 3.55
N GLY A 80 13.70 -7.35 2.95
CA GLY A 80 13.69 -7.17 1.49
C GLY A 80 12.57 -7.95 0.79
N LYS A 81 11.52 -8.33 1.52
CA LYS A 81 10.48 -9.26 1.10
C LYS A 81 9.09 -8.68 1.29
N LEU A 82 8.32 -8.62 0.21
CA LEU A 82 6.94 -8.16 0.25
C LEU A 82 5.98 -9.36 0.22
N PRO A 83 5.00 -9.47 1.14
CA PRO A 83 3.99 -10.53 1.08
C PRO A 83 3.22 -10.54 -0.24
N ILE A 84 2.94 -11.74 -0.75
CA ILE A 84 2.21 -11.93 -2.03
C ILE A 84 0.87 -11.21 -2.03
N LYS A 85 0.17 -11.20 -0.89
CA LYS A 85 -1.12 -10.50 -0.73
C LYS A 85 -1.02 -9.00 -1.00
N LEU A 86 0.10 -8.37 -0.66
CA LEU A 86 0.32 -6.95 -0.93
C LEU A 86 0.69 -6.66 -2.39
N ASN A 87 1.27 -7.64 -3.08
CA ASN A 87 1.55 -7.58 -4.52
C ASN A 87 0.32 -7.92 -5.37
N THR A 88 -0.77 -8.36 -4.75
CA THR A 88 -2.04 -8.57 -5.43
C THR A 88 -2.83 -7.26 -5.40
N SER A 89 -3.27 -6.77 -6.56
CA SER A 89 -4.03 -5.53 -6.68
C SER A 89 -5.14 -5.64 -7.71
N ASN A 90 -6.15 -4.79 -7.60
CA ASN A 90 -7.16 -4.64 -8.64
C ASN A 90 -6.58 -3.81 -9.81
N ILE A 91 -6.88 -4.24 -11.03
CA ILE A 91 -6.56 -3.49 -12.24
C ILE A 91 -7.81 -2.73 -12.66
N ALA A 92 -7.75 -1.40 -12.60
CA ALA A 92 -8.75 -0.53 -13.20
C ALA A 92 -8.33 -0.19 -14.64
N LEU A 93 -9.25 -0.30 -15.59
CA LEU A 93 -9.02 0.06 -16.99
C LEU A 93 -9.62 1.44 -17.26
N ILE A 94 -8.77 2.44 -17.50
CA ILE A 94 -9.23 3.79 -17.87
C ILE A 94 -9.23 3.93 -19.39
N PRO A 95 -10.36 4.26 -20.03
CA PRO A 95 -10.40 4.54 -21.47
C PRO A 95 -9.45 5.67 -21.90
N LYS A 96 -8.67 5.46 -22.95
CA LYS A 96 -7.87 6.49 -23.64
C LYS A 96 -8.68 7.23 -24.68
N THR A 97 -9.61 6.54 -25.32
CA THR A 97 -10.40 7.01 -26.45
C THR A 97 -11.86 6.61 -26.27
N ARG A 98 -12.74 7.15 -27.11
CA ARG A 98 -14.17 6.79 -27.12
C ARG A 98 -14.43 5.40 -27.71
N ASP A 99 -13.47 4.85 -28.46
CA ASP A 99 -13.58 3.51 -29.02
C ASP A 99 -13.13 2.48 -27.98
N LEU A 100 -14.11 1.82 -27.36
CA LEU A 100 -13.93 0.87 -26.26
C LEU A 100 -13.81 -0.58 -26.74
N SER A 101 -13.82 -0.81 -28.05
CA SER A 101 -13.82 -2.16 -28.64
C SER A 101 -12.45 -2.86 -28.59
N ILE A 102 -11.37 -2.10 -28.37
CA ILE A 102 -9.98 -2.60 -28.41
C ILE A 102 -9.33 -2.44 -27.04
N ILE A 103 -8.76 -3.52 -26.49
CA ILE A 103 -8.10 -3.51 -25.17
C ILE A 103 -6.93 -2.52 -25.07
N THR A 104 -6.21 -2.28 -26.19
CA THR A 104 -5.10 -1.33 -26.24
C THR A 104 -5.53 0.13 -26.07
N ASN A 105 -6.83 0.41 -26.27
CA ASN A 105 -7.44 1.72 -26.00
C ASN A 105 -7.68 1.98 -24.51
N TYR A 106 -7.30 1.07 -23.62
CA TYR A 106 -7.33 1.29 -22.18
C TYR A 106 -5.92 1.54 -21.63
N ARG A 107 -5.84 2.32 -20.55
CA ARG A 107 -4.67 2.42 -19.66
C ARG A 107 -4.95 1.55 -18.43
N PRO A 108 -4.18 0.50 -18.18
CA PRO A 108 -4.27 -0.20 -16.90
C PRO A 108 -3.71 0.70 -15.79
N ILE A 109 -4.45 0.80 -14.70
CA ILE A 109 -4.01 1.41 -13.44
C ILE A 109 -4.10 0.35 -12.35
N PHE A 110 -3.01 0.21 -11.59
CA PHE A 110 -2.96 -0.69 -10.44
C PHE A 110 -3.44 0.04 -9.19
N LEU A 111 -4.46 -0.49 -8.54
CA LEU A 111 -4.96 0.01 -7.26
C LEU A 111 -4.14 -0.62 -6.13
N LEU A 112 -3.01 0.02 -5.83
CA LEU A 112 -2.03 -0.46 -4.86
C LEU A 112 -2.52 -0.27 -3.43
N ASN A 113 -2.23 -1.26 -2.58
CA ASN A 113 -2.46 -1.21 -1.14
C ASN A 113 -1.70 -0.04 -0.51
N ILE A 114 -2.25 0.57 0.54
CA ILE A 114 -1.73 1.81 1.11
C ILE A 114 -0.29 1.66 1.65
N VAL A 115 0.05 0.47 2.15
CA VAL A 115 1.40 0.14 2.62
C VAL A 115 2.42 0.13 1.49
N TYR A 116 2.02 -0.25 0.28
CA TYR A 116 2.92 -0.17 -0.87
C TYR A 116 3.29 1.30 -1.17
N LYS A 117 2.32 2.22 -1.06
CA LYS A 117 2.55 3.67 -1.20
C LYS A 117 3.44 4.25 -0.10
N PHE A 118 3.60 3.52 1.01
CA PHE A 118 4.43 3.91 2.14
C PHE A 118 5.88 3.42 2.01
N ILE A 119 6.10 2.27 1.36
CA ILE A 119 7.40 1.64 1.18
C ILE A 119 8.12 2.17 -0.08
N ALA A 120 7.37 2.51 -1.14
CA ALA A 120 7.88 2.97 -2.43
C ALA A 120 8.22 4.48 -2.43
#